data_AF-A0A4P9VYT3-F1
#
_entry.id   AF-A0A4P9VYT3-F1
#
_cell.length_a   1.000
_cell.length_b   1.000
_cell.length_c   1.000
_cell.angle_alpha   90.00
_cell.angle_beta   90.00
_cell.angle_gamma   90.00
#
_symmetry.space_group_name_H-M   'P 1'
#
loop_
_entity.id
_entity.type
_entity.pdbx_description
1 polymer ?
#
loop_
_entity_poly.entity_id
_entity_poly.type
_entity_poly.pdbx_seq_one_letter_code
_entity_poly.pdbx_strand_id
1 'polypeptide(L)'
;GLIGVTAGLALLKQAAVHGTTFASRRMLVTLEIPSKDHSYGWFLQWMGNAGAGAGLRPARHHHLAVETSFVRHDNGSSSTKFSLVPGPGKHFMKYKGAWFQVERMRERNMIDLKSGTPWETITLTTLSRDRDLLSEMLEEAKQAALAKEQGKTVIYTSYGPEWRPFGNPRRRRPIRSVVLAEGIADTIMRDVKKFLAGGKWYHDRGIPYRRGYLLYGPP
;
A
#
# COMPACT_ATOMS: atom_id res chain seq x y z
N GLY A 1 -40.86 -11.09 -44.06
CA GLY A 1 -41.51 -9.82 -43.66
C GLY A 1 -40.60 -9.05 -42.72
N LEU A 2 -40.71 -7.71 -42.71
CA LEU A 2 -39.88 -6.80 -41.91
C LEU A 2 -39.78 -7.22 -40.42
N ILE A 3 -40.88 -7.73 -39.86
CA ILE A 3 -40.98 -8.24 -38.48
C ILE A 3 -40.05 -9.45 -38.23
N GLY A 4 -39.87 -10.32 -39.22
CA GLY A 4 -38.93 -11.46 -39.09
C GLY A 4 -37.47 -11.02 -39.09
N VAL A 5 -37.15 -9.97 -39.85
CA VAL A 5 -35.80 -9.39 -39.89
C VAL A 5 -35.50 -8.67 -38.57
N THR A 6 -36.45 -7.94 -38.00
CA THR A 6 -36.26 -7.26 -36.71
C THR A 6 -36.16 -8.25 -35.55
N ALA A 7 -36.96 -9.31 -35.53
CA ALA A 7 -36.85 -10.38 -34.54
C ALA A 7 -35.51 -11.13 -34.65
N GLY A 8 -35.06 -11.43 -35.86
CA GLY A 8 -33.74 -12.05 -36.09
C GLY A 8 -32.58 -11.17 -35.61
N LEU A 9 -32.59 -9.87 -35.92
CA LEU A 9 -31.59 -8.92 -35.43
C LEU A 9 -31.58 -8.80 -33.90
N ALA A 10 -32.76 -8.84 -33.26
CA ALA A 10 -32.87 -8.80 -31.81
C ALA A 10 -32.25 -10.06 -31.16
N LEU A 11 -32.53 -11.25 -31.71
CA LEU A 11 -31.95 -12.50 -31.24
C LEU A 11 -30.42 -12.54 -31.44
N LEU A 12 -29.92 -12.08 -32.58
CA LEU A 12 -28.48 -11.97 -32.84
C LEU A 12 -27.79 -11.02 -31.85
N LYS A 13 -28.39 -9.86 -31.58
CA LYS A 13 -27.88 -8.92 -30.57
C LYS A 13 -27.83 -9.58 -29.19
N GLN A 14 -28.88 -10.28 -28.80
CA GLN A 14 -28.95 -10.93 -27.50
C GLN A 14 -27.92 -12.07 -27.38
N ALA A 15 -27.79 -12.91 -28.41
CA ALA A 15 -26.78 -13.96 -28.48
C ALA A 15 -25.35 -13.39 -28.42
N ALA A 16 -25.10 -12.27 -29.11
CA ALA A 16 -23.80 -11.58 -29.08
C ALA A 16 -23.47 -11.02 -27.68
N VAL A 17 -24.45 -10.43 -26.99
CA VAL A 17 -24.27 -9.92 -25.61
C VAL A 17 -23.99 -11.08 -24.64
N HIS A 18 -24.73 -12.17 -24.72
CA HIS A 18 -24.48 -13.34 -23.86
C HIS A 18 -23.14 -14.01 -24.20
N GLY A 19 -22.81 -14.15 -25.47
CA GLY A 19 -21.56 -14.72 -25.95
C GLY A 19 -20.35 -13.92 -25.49
N THR A 20 -20.38 -12.59 -25.65
CA THR A 20 -19.30 -11.71 -25.17
C THR A 20 -19.19 -11.71 -23.65
N THR A 21 -20.31 -11.73 -22.92
CA THR A 21 -20.29 -11.81 -21.45
C THR A 21 -19.70 -13.13 -20.97
N PHE A 22 -20.07 -14.25 -21.59
CA PHE A 22 -19.54 -15.57 -21.27
C PHE A 22 -18.03 -15.65 -21.56
N ALA A 23 -17.61 -15.16 -22.73
CA ALA A 23 -16.21 -15.11 -23.12
C ALA A 23 -15.39 -14.26 -22.12
N SER A 24 -15.87 -13.07 -21.77
CA SER A 24 -15.20 -12.20 -20.79
C SER A 24 -15.07 -12.87 -19.42
N ARG A 25 -16.12 -13.56 -18.92
CA ARG A 25 -16.05 -14.28 -17.64
C ARG A 25 -15.08 -15.46 -17.65
N ARG A 26 -14.90 -16.12 -18.80
CA ARG A 26 -14.03 -17.29 -18.92
C ARG A 26 -12.57 -16.91 -19.20
N MET A 27 -12.36 -15.85 -19.97
CA MET A 27 -11.05 -15.44 -20.47
C MET A 27 -10.39 -14.36 -19.62
N LEU A 28 -11.14 -13.61 -18.80
CA LEU A 28 -10.60 -12.57 -17.95
C LEU A 28 -10.63 -12.98 -16.48
N VAL A 29 -9.67 -12.45 -15.73
CA VAL A 29 -9.60 -12.54 -14.27
C VAL A 29 -9.55 -11.13 -13.72
N THR A 30 -10.31 -10.92 -12.65
CA THR A 30 -10.41 -9.64 -11.94
C THR A 30 -9.93 -9.79 -10.50
N LEU A 31 -9.12 -8.84 -10.03
CA LEU A 31 -8.69 -8.72 -8.64
C LEU A 31 -9.14 -7.36 -8.11
N GLU A 32 -9.76 -7.35 -6.94
CA GLU A 32 -10.26 -6.14 -6.29
C GLU A 32 -9.42 -5.81 -5.04
N ILE A 33 -9.00 -4.56 -4.94
CA ILE A 33 -8.26 -4.03 -3.79
C ILE A 33 -9.08 -2.88 -3.19
N PRO A 34 -9.74 -3.08 -2.05
CA PRO A 34 -10.52 -2.04 -1.40
C PRO A 34 -9.62 -1.02 -0.69
N SER A 35 -10.07 0.23 -0.56
CA SER A 35 -9.32 1.32 0.07
C SER A 35 -8.97 1.06 1.54
N LYS A 36 -9.70 0.16 2.21
CA LYS A 36 -9.44 -0.27 3.59
C LYS A 36 -8.21 -1.19 3.70
N ASP A 37 -7.82 -1.86 2.63
CA ASP A 37 -6.67 -2.77 2.63
C ASP A 37 -5.35 -2.00 2.57
N HIS A 38 -4.34 -2.45 3.32
CA HIS A 38 -3.01 -1.85 3.31
C HIS A 38 -2.34 -1.86 1.93
N SER A 39 -2.62 -2.89 1.13
CA SER A 39 -2.10 -3.04 -0.22
C SER A 39 -2.59 -1.97 -1.20
N TYR A 40 -3.70 -1.28 -0.91
CA TYR A 40 -4.23 -0.18 -1.73
C TYR A 40 -3.18 0.93 -1.93
N GLY A 41 -2.62 1.42 -0.83
CA GLY A 41 -1.62 2.48 -0.86
C GLY A 41 -0.31 2.02 -1.50
N TRP A 42 0.14 0.79 -1.19
CA TRP A 42 1.35 0.21 -1.78
C TRP A 42 1.24 0.10 -3.29
N PHE A 43 0.11 -0.40 -3.78
CA PHE A 43 -0.14 -0.57 -5.21
C PHE A 43 -0.20 0.76 -5.95
N LEU A 44 -0.93 1.76 -5.43
CA LEU A 44 -0.99 3.09 -6.07
C LEU A 44 0.37 3.78 -6.13
N GLN A 45 1.15 3.70 -5.05
CA GLN A 45 2.50 4.27 -5.02
C GLN A 45 3.44 3.51 -5.96
N TRP A 46 3.33 2.19 -6.02
CA TRP A 46 4.11 1.38 -6.95
C TRP A 46 3.75 1.72 -8.39
N MET A 47 2.46 1.76 -8.76
CA MET A 47 1.99 2.11 -10.10
C MET A 47 2.38 3.54 -10.51
N GLY A 48 2.29 4.50 -9.59
CA GLY A 48 2.71 5.89 -9.82
C GLY A 48 4.23 6.07 -9.98
N ASN A 49 5.04 5.30 -9.25
CA ASN A 49 6.50 5.39 -9.29
C ASN A 49 7.15 4.44 -10.32
N ALA A 50 6.45 3.40 -10.78
CA ALA A 50 6.99 2.35 -11.65
C ALA A 50 7.42 2.84 -13.04
N GLY A 51 7.14 4.10 -13.39
CA GLY A 51 7.74 4.76 -14.55
C GLY A 51 9.27 4.95 -14.46
N ALA A 52 9.90 4.75 -13.29
CA ALA A 52 11.31 5.06 -13.08
C ALA A 52 12.27 3.86 -12.87
N GLY A 53 11.80 2.60 -12.76
CA GLY A 53 12.76 1.52 -12.45
C GLY A 53 12.31 0.06 -12.41
N ALA A 54 11.06 -0.30 -12.72
CA ALA A 54 10.56 -1.67 -12.53
C ALA A 54 10.14 -2.39 -13.83
N GLY A 55 10.73 -2.05 -14.99
CA GLY A 55 10.42 -2.70 -16.27
C GLY A 55 9.00 -2.47 -16.81
N LEU A 56 8.19 -1.68 -16.10
CA LEU A 56 6.94 -1.11 -16.58
C LEU A 56 7.26 0.01 -17.57
N ARG A 57 6.75 -0.10 -18.80
CA ARG A 57 6.63 1.11 -19.63
C ARG A 57 5.73 2.07 -18.86
N PRO A 58 6.13 3.33 -18.62
CA PRO A 58 5.31 4.27 -17.89
C PRO A 58 3.95 4.33 -18.58
N ALA A 59 2.94 3.80 -17.91
CA ALA A 59 1.58 3.97 -18.36
C ALA A 59 1.35 5.48 -18.31
N ARG A 60 1.08 6.10 -19.47
CA ARG A 60 0.61 7.48 -19.51
C ARG A 60 -0.77 7.46 -18.84
N HIS A 61 -0.80 7.68 -17.53
CA HIS A 61 -2.05 7.83 -16.81
C HIS A 61 -2.69 9.13 -17.28
N HIS A 62 -3.81 9.00 -18.01
CA HIS A 62 -4.57 10.17 -18.47
C HIS A 62 -5.31 10.86 -17.31
N HIS A 63 -5.60 10.12 -16.24
CA HIS A 63 -6.18 10.66 -15.00
C HIS A 63 -5.14 10.61 -13.89
N LEU A 64 -4.80 11.76 -13.32
CA LEU A 64 -3.87 11.87 -12.19
C LEU A 64 -4.62 12.39 -10.97
N ALA A 65 -4.28 11.86 -9.80
CA ALA A 65 -4.68 12.39 -8.51
C ALA A 65 -3.43 12.76 -7.71
N VAL A 66 -3.57 13.73 -6.83
CA VAL A 66 -2.49 14.17 -5.95
C VAL A 66 -2.67 13.49 -4.60
N GLU A 67 -1.62 12.80 -4.15
CA GLU A 67 -1.46 12.38 -2.77
C GLU A 67 -0.51 13.36 -2.09
N THR A 68 -1.04 14.16 -1.16
CA THR A 68 -0.26 15.16 -0.43
C THR A 68 0.11 14.62 0.94
N SER A 69 1.40 14.38 1.18
CA SER A 69 1.89 14.17 2.55
C SER A 69 2.20 15.53 3.16
N PHE A 70 1.32 16.00 4.04
CA PHE A 70 1.49 17.24 4.79
C PHE A 70 1.83 16.91 6.24
N VAL A 71 3.03 17.31 6.69
CA VAL A 71 3.46 17.13 8.07
C VAL A 71 3.77 18.51 8.66
N ARG A 72 2.99 18.93 9.66
CA ARG A 72 3.39 20.05 10.53
C ARG A 72 4.31 19.52 11.61
N HIS A 73 5.46 20.17 11.75
CA HIS A 73 6.40 19.90 12.81
C HIS A 73 6.09 20.79 14.02
N ASP A 74 6.44 20.33 15.22
CA ASP A 74 6.20 21.06 16.47
C ASP A 74 6.96 22.40 16.53
N ASN A 75 8.01 22.55 15.73
CA ASN A 75 8.75 23.81 15.55
C ASN A 75 8.05 24.82 14.62
N GLY A 76 6.81 24.55 14.19
CA GLY A 76 6.03 25.41 13.30
C GLY A 76 6.35 25.27 11.80
N SER A 77 7.39 24.53 11.43
CA SER A 77 7.70 24.27 10.02
C SER A 77 6.75 23.22 9.42
N SER A 78 6.40 23.37 8.14
CA SER A 78 5.59 22.38 7.41
C SER A 78 6.42 21.74 6.31
N SER A 79 6.41 20.41 6.26
CA SER A 79 6.96 19.65 5.16
C SER A 79 5.81 19.11 4.32
N THR A 80 5.71 19.62 3.09
CA THR A 80 4.71 19.21 2.11
C THR A 80 5.41 18.49 0.98
N LYS A 81 4.98 17.26 0.69
CA LYS A 81 5.41 16.55 -0.51
C LYS A 81 4.18 16.12 -1.28
N PHE A 82 4.21 16.39 -2.58
CA PHE A 82 3.19 15.96 -3.53
C PHE A 82 3.70 14.74 -4.28
N SER A 83 2.92 13.66 -4.27
CA SER A 83 3.10 12.51 -5.15
C SER A 83 1.91 12.42 -6.11
N LEU A 84 2.20 12.22 -7.39
CA LEU A 84 1.18 11.96 -8.40
C LEU A 84 0.89 10.46 -8.41
N VAL A 85 -0.38 10.11 -8.28
CA VAL A 85 -0.88 8.73 -8.34
C VAL A 85 -1.97 8.61 -9.40
N PRO A 86 -2.27 7.40 -9.92
CA PRO A 86 -3.39 7.21 -10.83
C PRO A 86 -4.70 7.71 -10.22
N GLY A 87 -5.36 8.64 -10.90
CA GLY A 87 -6.66 9.19 -10.49
C GLY A 87 -7.81 8.20 -10.70
N PRO A 88 -9.02 8.50 -10.19
CA PRO A 88 -10.22 7.73 -10.49
C PRO A 88 -10.45 7.61 -12.00
N GLY A 89 -10.83 6.42 -12.46
CA GLY A 89 -11.02 6.12 -13.88
C GLY A 89 -10.25 4.88 -14.34
N LYS A 90 -10.26 4.64 -15.65
CA LYS A 90 -9.62 3.49 -16.30
C LYS A 90 -8.23 3.84 -16.80
N HIS A 91 -7.30 2.91 -16.56
CA HIS A 91 -5.90 2.98 -16.94
C HIS A 91 -5.50 1.65 -17.57
N PHE A 92 -4.52 1.69 -18.48
CA PHE A 92 -3.92 0.49 -19.06
C PHE A 92 -2.43 0.48 -18.79
N MET A 93 -1.92 -0.67 -18.37
CA MET A 93 -0.50 -0.87 -18.12
C MET A 93 -0.06 -2.22 -18.69
N LYS A 94 1.23 -2.32 -19.03
CA LYS A 94 1.84 -3.55 -19.51
C LYS A 94 2.90 -4.01 -18.52
N TYR A 95 2.70 -5.18 -17.90
CA TYR A 95 3.59 -5.76 -16.90
C TYR A 95 4.04 -7.15 -17.36
N LYS A 96 5.36 -7.39 -17.38
CA LYS A 96 5.99 -8.65 -17.83
C LYS A 96 5.41 -9.24 -19.13
N GLY A 97 5.03 -8.37 -20.07
CA GLY A 97 4.47 -8.77 -21.37
C GLY A 97 2.94 -8.85 -21.42
N ALA A 98 2.25 -8.92 -20.27
CA ALA A 98 0.79 -8.98 -20.18
C ALA A 98 0.17 -7.59 -20.02
N TRP A 99 -1.03 -7.42 -20.58
CA TRP A 99 -1.82 -6.19 -20.45
C TRP A 99 -2.76 -6.29 -19.25
N PHE A 100 -2.81 -5.20 -18.49
CA PHE A 100 -3.71 -5.04 -17.35
C PHE A 100 -4.53 -3.77 -17.55
N GLN A 101 -5.84 -3.91 -17.41
CA GLN A 101 -6.73 -2.78 -17.19
C GLN A 101 -6.80 -2.56 -15.67
N VAL A 102 -6.56 -1.32 -15.25
CA VAL A 102 -6.68 -0.88 -13.87
C VAL A 102 -7.78 0.15 -13.81
N GLU A 103 -8.82 -0.11 -13.04
CA GLU A 103 -9.92 0.81 -12.85
C GLU A 103 -10.00 1.22 -11.39
N ARG A 104 -9.88 2.53 -11.11
CA ARG A 104 -10.08 3.08 -9.77
C ARG A 104 -11.47 3.70 -9.70
N MET A 105 -12.35 3.12 -8.92
CA MET A 105 -13.72 3.60 -8.71
C MET A 105 -13.86 4.22 -7.33
N ARG A 106 -14.59 5.33 -7.25
CA ARG A 106 -15.02 5.95 -6.00
C ARG A 106 -16.52 5.74 -5.85
N GLU A 107 -16.94 5.12 -4.77
CA GLU A 107 -18.34 4.97 -4.43
C GLU A 107 -18.86 6.29 -3.85
N ARG A 108 -19.94 6.82 -4.43
CA ARG A 108 -20.48 8.13 -4.05
C ARG A 108 -21.30 8.10 -2.76
N ASN A 109 -21.83 6.94 -2.40
CA ASN A 109 -22.81 6.78 -1.33
C ASN A 109 -22.24 6.15 -0.06
N MET A 110 -20.98 5.69 -0.11
CA MET A 110 -20.29 5.08 1.03
C MET A 110 -19.10 5.92 1.44
N ILE A 111 -19.12 6.37 2.69
CA ILE A 111 -18.03 7.09 3.34
C ILE A 111 -17.53 6.19 4.46
N ASP A 112 -16.23 6.02 4.55
CA ASP A 112 -15.64 5.34 5.70
C ASP A 112 -15.79 6.24 6.93
N LEU A 113 -16.55 5.77 7.92
CA LEU A 113 -16.82 6.50 9.18
C LEU A 113 -15.53 6.84 9.94
N LYS A 114 -14.43 6.11 9.73
CA LYS A 114 -13.17 6.34 10.46
C LYS A 114 -12.30 7.43 9.82
N SER A 115 -12.28 7.49 8.49
CA SER A 115 -11.39 8.40 7.75
C SER A 115 -12.12 9.60 7.16
N GLY A 116 -13.45 9.57 7.07
CA GLY A 116 -14.25 10.58 6.38
C GLY A 116 -13.97 10.62 4.87
N THR A 117 -13.25 9.63 4.34
CA THR A 117 -12.93 9.53 2.92
C THR A 117 -13.98 8.68 2.19
N PRO A 118 -14.32 9.02 0.93
CA PRO A 118 -15.17 8.17 0.11
C PRO A 118 -14.55 6.78 -0.06
N TRP A 119 -15.39 5.75 -0.06
CA TRP A 119 -14.92 4.39 -0.32
C TRP A 119 -14.38 4.28 -1.75
N GLU A 120 -13.20 3.67 -1.91
CA GLU A 120 -12.56 3.52 -3.21
C GLU A 120 -12.14 2.07 -3.42
N THR A 121 -12.21 1.61 -4.67
CA THR A 121 -11.83 0.25 -5.06
C THR A 121 -10.97 0.31 -6.31
N ILE A 122 -9.85 -0.43 -6.30
CA ILE A 122 -9.05 -0.67 -7.51
C ILE A 122 -9.38 -2.05 -8.04
N THR A 123 -9.82 -2.12 -9.28
CA THR A 123 -10.08 -3.37 -9.99
C THR A 123 -9.04 -3.57 -11.07
N LEU A 124 -8.28 -4.67 -10.94
CA LEU A 124 -7.29 -5.11 -11.92
C LEU A 124 -7.90 -6.19 -12.78
N THR A 125 -7.86 -6.04 -14.10
CA THR A 125 -8.38 -7.02 -15.06
C THR A 125 -7.30 -7.45 -16.03
N THR A 126 -7.11 -8.75 -16.20
CA THR A 126 -6.17 -9.34 -17.16
C THR A 126 -6.71 -10.64 -17.75
N LEU A 127 -5.99 -11.24 -18.70
CA LEU A 127 -6.32 -12.55 -19.24
C LEU A 127 -6.07 -13.64 -18.21
N SER A 128 -6.94 -14.66 -18.16
CA SER A 128 -6.87 -15.76 -17.20
C SER A 128 -5.55 -16.54 -17.25
N ARG A 129 -4.90 -16.58 -18.42
CA ARG A 129 -3.58 -17.17 -18.60
C ARG A 129 -2.50 -16.47 -17.77
N ASP A 130 -2.63 -15.16 -17.59
CA ASP A 130 -1.60 -14.32 -16.97
C ASP A 130 -1.94 -14.00 -15.50
N ARG A 131 -2.87 -14.76 -14.88
CA ARG A 131 -3.38 -14.51 -13.52
C ARG A 131 -2.30 -14.55 -12.43
N ASP A 132 -1.26 -15.36 -12.61
CA ASP A 132 -0.22 -15.55 -11.59
C ASP A 132 0.59 -14.25 -11.39
N LEU A 133 0.68 -13.43 -12.45
CA LEU A 133 1.32 -12.12 -12.43
C LEU A 133 0.64 -11.13 -11.47
N LEU A 134 -0.65 -11.31 -11.15
CA LEU A 134 -1.35 -10.45 -10.18
C LEU A 134 -0.69 -10.55 -8.80
N SER A 135 -0.34 -11.77 -8.37
CA SER A 135 0.32 -12.00 -7.09
C SER A 135 1.74 -11.42 -7.06
N GLU A 136 2.48 -11.57 -8.17
CA GLU A 136 3.82 -11.00 -8.32
C GLU A 136 3.79 -9.47 -8.28
N MET A 137 2.82 -8.82 -8.92
CA MET A 137 2.64 -7.37 -8.87
C MET A 137 2.41 -6.87 -7.44
N LEU A 138 1.56 -7.56 -6.67
CA LEU A 138 1.31 -7.21 -5.27
C LEU A 138 2.55 -7.41 -4.41
N GLU A 139 3.30 -8.48 -4.64
CA GLU A 139 4.55 -8.72 -3.92
C GLU A 139 5.59 -7.64 -4.24
N GLU A 140 5.77 -7.26 -5.51
CA GLU A 140 6.66 -6.16 -5.90
C GLU A 140 6.22 -4.81 -5.30
N ALA A 141 4.92 -4.53 -5.27
CA ALA A 141 4.39 -3.33 -4.62
C ALA A 141 4.68 -3.32 -3.12
N LYS A 142 4.50 -4.45 -2.44
CA LYS A 142 4.86 -4.62 -1.02
C LYS A 142 6.36 -4.41 -0.82
N GLN A 143 7.21 -5.04 -1.63
CA GLN A 143 8.66 -4.90 -1.52
C GLN A 143 9.11 -3.46 -1.76
N ALA A 144 8.51 -2.74 -2.72
CA ALA A 144 8.79 -1.33 -2.96
C ALA A 144 8.39 -0.44 -1.77
N ALA A 145 7.24 -0.72 -1.14
CA ALA A 145 6.80 -0.03 0.07
C ALA A 145 7.77 -0.31 1.24
N LEU A 146 8.10 -1.59 1.47
CA LEU A 146 9.05 -1.99 2.51
C LEU A 146 10.45 -1.40 2.27
N ALA A 147 10.95 -1.38 1.03
CA ALA A 147 12.24 -0.78 0.69
C ALA A 147 12.27 0.74 0.98
N LYS A 148 11.14 1.44 0.81
CA LYS A 148 11.01 2.85 1.18
C LYS A 148 11.07 3.05 2.70
N GLU A 149 10.66 2.06 3.49
CA GLU A 149 10.71 2.04 4.96
C GLU A 149 11.99 1.40 5.53
N GLN A 150 12.71 0.61 4.74
CA GLN A 150 13.95 -0.05 5.16
C GLN A 150 14.97 0.96 5.65
N GLY A 151 15.58 0.65 6.80
CA GLY A 151 16.54 1.54 7.45
C GLY A 151 15.91 2.81 8.04
N LYS A 152 14.58 2.92 8.08
CA LYS A 152 13.87 4.00 8.76
C LYS A 152 13.12 3.48 9.99
N THR A 153 12.90 4.38 10.93
CA THR A 153 12.10 4.16 12.14
C THR A 153 10.78 4.88 11.95
N VAL A 154 9.68 4.13 11.98
CA VAL A 154 8.32 4.68 12.01
C VAL A 154 8.02 5.09 13.44
N ILE A 155 7.63 6.34 13.64
CA ILE A 155 7.20 6.84 14.95
C ILE A 155 5.69 6.67 15.01
N TYR A 156 5.17 6.10 16.10
CA TYR A 156 3.73 6.02 16.35
C TYR A 156 3.37 7.00 17.45
N THR A 157 2.22 7.64 17.31
CA THR A 157 1.63 8.50 18.34
C THR A 157 0.25 7.99 18.72
N SER A 158 -0.18 8.30 19.95
CA SER A 158 -1.54 8.00 20.37
C SER A 158 -2.51 8.97 19.71
N TYR A 159 -3.57 8.43 19.13
CA TYR A 159 -4.68 9.18 18.55
C TYR A 159 -5.99 8.66 19.14
N GLY A 160 -6.40 9.27 20.26
CA GLY A 160 -7.49 8.74 21.08
C GLY A 160 -7.15 7.33 21.59
N PRO A 161 -7.98 6.30 21.29
CA PRO A 161 -7.72 4.93 21.73
C PRO A 161 -6.80 4.11 20.80
N GLU A 162 -6.35 4.67 19.66
CA GLU A 162 -5.56 3.94 18.65
C GLU A 162 -4.13 4.49 18.53
N TRP A 163 -3.17 3.64 18.14
CA TRP A 163 -1.82 4.06 17.74
C TRP A 163 -1.79 4.29 16.23
N ARG A 164 -1.36 5.48 15.79
CA ARG A 164 -1.24 5.80 14.36
C ARG A 164 0.19 6.22 14.01
N PRO A 165 0.71 5.85 12.83
CA PRO A 165 1.98 6.36 12.34
C PRO A 165 1.96 7.90 12.33
N PHE A 166 3.02 8.49 12.85
CA PHE A 166 3.20 9.93 12.95
C PHE A 166 4.37 10.39 12.09
N GLY A 167 4.06 11.24 11.12
CA GLY A 167 5.03 11.79 10.17
C GLY A 167 5.62 10.73 9.23
N ASN A 168 6.67 11.13 8.51
CA ASN A 168 7.38 10.25 7.60
C ASN A 168 8.37 9.36 8.37
N PRO A 169 8.57 8.08 7.95
CA PRO A 169 9.61 7.23 8.51
C PRO A 169 10.96 7.96 8.50
N ARG A 170 11.62 8.02 9.66
CA ARG A 170 12.89 8.76 9.85
C ARG A 170 14.07 7.83 9.64
N ARG A 171 15.13 8.27 8.96
CA ARG A 171 16.36 7.44 8.84
C ARG A 171 16.86 7.05 10.23
N ARG A 172 17.27 5.79 10.40
CA ARG A 172 17.87 5.32 11.65
C ARG A 172 19.10 6.16 11.98
N ARG A 173 19.09 6.81 13.15
CA ARG A 173 20.23 7.55 13.66
C ARG A 173 21.29 6.53 14.14
N PRO A 174 22.53 6.56 13.61
CA PRO A 174 23.59 5.66 14.09
C PRO A 174 23.84 5.88 15.59
N ILE A 175 23.97 4.80 16.38
CA ILE A 175 24.17 4.90 17.84
C ILE A 175 25.41 5.74 18.20
N ARG A 176 26.48 5.62 17.40
CA ARG A 176 27.72 6.40 17.54
C ARG A 176 27.55 7.92 17.39
N SER A 177 26.42 8.39 16.87
CA SER A 177 26.12 9.82 16.75
C SER A 177 25.47 10.41 18.00
N VAL A 178 25.19 9.57 19.01
CA VAL A 178 24.74 9.99 20.34
C VAL A 178 25.95 9.93 21.25
N VAL A 179 26.45 11.09 21.68
CA VAL A 179 27.61 11.20 22.56
C VAL A 179 27.12 11.10 24.00
N LEU A 180 27.50 10.03 24.68
CA LEU A 180 27.23 9.78 26.10
C LEU A 180 28.56 9.61 26.83
N ALA A 181 28.53 9.61 28.17
CA ALA A 181 29.72 9.24 28.94
C ALA A 181 30.16 7.81 28.60
N GLU A 182 31.46 7.58 28.76
CA GLU A 182 32.11 6.32 28.39
C GLU A 182 31.42 5.11 29.05
N GLY A 183 31.22 4.04 28.26
CA GLY A 183 30.63 2.79 28.73
C GLY A 183 29.11 2.77 28.95
N ILE A 184 28.42 3.92 28.98
CA ILE A 184 26.95 3.95 29.16
C ILE A 184 26.23 3.29 27.98
N ALA A 185 26.54 3.71 26.76
CA ALA A 185 25.90 3.20 25.55
C ALA A 185 26.08 1.68 25.40
N ASP A 186 27.30 1.19 25.64
CA ASP A 186 27.65 -0.22 25.52
C ASP A 186 26.96 -1.08 26.58
N THR A 187 26.84 -0.57 27.80
CA THR A 187 26.17 -1.27 28.90
C THR A 187 24.69 -1.46 28.62
N ILE A 188 23.99 -0.40 28.20
CA ILE A 188 22.57 -0.47 27.83
C ILE A 188 22.39 -1.40 26.62
N MET A 189 23.23 -1.25 25.59
CA MET A 189 23.16 -2.09 24.39
C MET A 189 23.36 -3.57 24.70
N ARG A 190 24.28 -3.90 25.60
CA ARG A 190 24.55 -5.26 26.05
C ARG A 190 23.36 -5.84 26.81
N ASP A 191 22.76 -5.08 27.72
CA ASP A 191 21.58 -5.52 28.49
C ASP A 191 20.37 -5.75 27.57
N VAL A 192 20.09 -4.83 26.64
CA VAL A 192 19.00 -4.98 25.65
C VAL A 192 19.21 -6.24 24.81
N LYS A 193 20.42 -6.47 24.29
CA LYS A 193 20.73 -7.68 23.52
C LYS A 193 20.54 -8.96 24.35
N LYS A 194 20.97 -8.95 25.61
CA LYS A 194 20.79 -10.07 26.55
C LYS A 194 19.32 -10.33 26.83
N PHE A 195 18.52 -9.28 27.05
CA PHE A 195 17.08 -9.39 27.26
C PHE A 195 16.40 -10.00 26.02
N LEU A 196 16.69 -9.49 24.82
CA LEU A 196 16.13 -9.99 23.55
C LEU A 196 16.46 -11.47 23.29
N ALA A 197 17.67 -11.92 23.68
CA ALA A 197 18.07 -13.33 23.57
C ALA A 197 17.49 -14.22 24.69
N GLY A 198 16.98 -13.62 25.77
CA GLY A 198 16.57 -14.30 26.99
C GLY A 198 15.14 -14.86 26.98
N GLY A 199 14.39 -14.79 25.88
CA GLY A 199 12.96 -15.13 25.83
C GLY A 199 12.61 -16.50 26.44
N LYS A 200 13.40 -17.54 26.14
CA LYS A 200 13.20 -18.89 26.71
C LYS A 200 13.29 -18.91 28.23
N TRP A 201 14.25 -18.19 28.81
CA TRP A 201 14.45 -18.15 30.26
C TRP A 201 13.24 -17.56 31.00
N TYR A 202 12.61 -16.53 30.41
CA TYR A 202 11.39 -15.90 30.94
C TYR A 202 10.19 -16.83 30.85
N HIS A 203 10.03 -17.49 29.69
CA HIS A 203 8.97 -18.46 29.44
C HIS A 203 9.04 -19.64 30.42
N ASP A 204 10.21 -20.26 30.57
CA ASP A 204 10.41 -21.43 31.45
C ASP A 204 10.13 -21.12 32.93
N ARG A 205 10.17 -19.85 33.33
CA ARG A 205 9.92 -19.39 34.70
C ARG A 205 8.54 -18.78 34.89
N GLY A 206 7.72 -18.69 33.84
CA GLY A 206 6.39 -18.08 33.90
C GLY A 206 6.41 -16.58 34.21
N ILE A 207 7.52 -15.88 33.97
CA ILE A 207 7.66 -14.45 34.25
C ILE A 207 7.30 -13.66 32.99
N PRO A 208 6.48 -12.59 33.08
CA PRO A 208 6.16 -11.75 31.93
C PRO A 208 7.40 -11.22 31.19
N TYR A 209 7.45 -11.42 29.88
CA TYR A 209 8.58 -11.01 29.04
C TYR A 209 8.55 -9.50 28.72
N ARG A 210 8.92 -8.70 29.72
CA ARG A 210 8.96 -7.23 29.66
C ARG A 210 10.15 -6.69 30.44
N ARG A 211 10.72 -5.57 29.98
CA ARG A 211 11.87 -4.89 30.58
C ARG A 211 11.66 -3.38 30.53
N GLY A 212 11.76 -2.71 31.67
CA GLY A 212 11.72 -1.25 31.77
C GLY A 212 13.14 -0.66 31.85
N TYR A 213 13.34 0.51 31.24
CA TYR A 213 14.56 1.31 31.37
C TYR A 213 14.16 2.71 31.83
N LEU A 214 14.89 3.26 32.79
CA LEU A 214 14.73 4.63 33.25
C LEU A 214 15.98 5.42 32.85
N LEU A 215 15.80 6.40 31.97
CA LEU A 215 16.85 7.34 31.57
C LEU A 215 16.51 8.69 32.19
N TYR A 216 17.41 9.24 33.00
CA TYR A 216 17.21 10.50 33.72
C TYR A 216 18.43 11.40 33.57
N GLY A 217 18.21 12.70 33.69
CA GLY A 217 19.23 13.73 33.52
C GLY A 217 18.61 15.12 33.38
N PRO A 218 19.43 16.17 33.22
CA PRO A 218 18.94 17.49 32.86
C PRO A 218 18.24 17.48 31.49
N PRO A 219 17.23 18.35 31.25
CA PRO A 219 16.60 18.55 29.94
C PRO A 219 17.54 18.99 28.83
#